data_AF-A0A4D6LUX7-F1
#
_entry.id   AF-A0A4D6LUX7-F1
#
_cell.length_a   1.000
_cell.length_b   1.000
_cell.length_c   1.000
_cell.angle_alpha   90.00
_cell.angle_beta   90.00
_cell.angle_gamma   90.00
#
_symmetry.space_group_name_H-M   'P 1'
#
loop_
_entity.id
_entity.type
_entity.pdbx_description
1 polymer ?
#
loop_
_entity_poly.entity_id
_entity_poly.type
_entity_poly.pdbx_seq_one_letter_code
_entity_poly.pdbx_strand_id
1 'polypeptide(L)'
;MEPKALVKAMVEFSSKTLLLSRRVGSLYERELKEGSRTKVEELQEKVDKHAEENEAWKKEKEEWEVERKRLATWRVRCLDSEEKLKGRIANLEADYNDIKEKHDGLKGELEDLKSCIIQEHINGFQKGVRQAPFFYENIDGNDVSFDVNKDVVDGVLIDEAESSPEGDGEKEALDADAGSNEVVTEGSEQKEA
;
A
#
# COMPACT_ATOMS: atom_id res chain seq x y z
N MET A 1 7.15 -96.58 -64.96
CA MET A 1 6.81 -95.16 -65.11
C MET A 1 7.47 -94.67 -66.38
N GLU A 2 6.72 -94.12 -67.35
CA GLU A 2 7.35 -93.62 -68.59
C GLU A 2 8.23 -92.39 -68.30
N PRO A 3 9.48 -92.34 -68.79
CA PRO A 3 10.41 -91.22 -68.56
C PRO A 3 9.83 -89.85 -68.93
N LYS A 4 9.00 -89.79 -69.98
CA LYS A 4 8.31 -88.58 -70.44
C LYS A 4 7.34 -87.99 -69.41
N ALA A 5 6.65 -88.85 -68.65
CA ALA A 5 5.69 -88.41 -67.64
C ALA A 5 6.38 -87.77 -66.43
N LEU A 6 7.54 -88.29 -66.03
CA LEU A 6 8.33 -87.75 -64.91
C LEU A 6 8.88 -86.35 -65.24
N VAL A 7 9.46 -86.16 -66.43
CA VAL A 7 9.97 -84.86 -66.87
C VAL A 7 8.85 -83.82 -66.90
N LYS A 8 7.66 -84.19 -67.40
CA LYS A 8 6.49 -83.31 -67.39
C LYS A 8 6.08 -82.90 -65.97
N ALA A 9 6.04 -83.86 -65.04
CA ALA A 9 5.70 -83.58 -63.64
C ALA A 9 6.74 -82.66 -62.96
N MET A 10 8.03 -82.87 -63.20
CA MET A 10 9.10 -81.98 -62.68
C MET A 10 9.04 -80.57 -63.25
N VAL A 11 8.76 -80.43 -64.55
CA VAL A 11 8.62 -79.10 -65.18
C VAL A 11 7.41 -78.39 -64.62
N GLU A 12 6.25 -79.05 -64.52
CA GLU A 12 5.07 -78.46 -63.88
C GLU A 12 5.33 -78.06 -62.42
N PHE A 13 5.98 -78.93 -61.65
CA PHE A 13 6.34 -78.64 -60.27
C PHE A 13 7.27 -77.43 -60.20
N SER A 14 8.34 -77.40 -61.00
CA SER A 14 9.30 -76.29 -61.01
C SER A 14 8.66 -74.98 -61.45
N SER A 15 7.79 -75.00 -62.46
CA SER A 15 7.03 -73.83 -62.90
C SER A 15 6.08 -73.31 -61.82
N LYS A 16 5.36 -74.20 -61.13
CA LYS A 16 4.49 -73.84 -60.00
C LYS A 16 5.29 -73.25 -58.84
N THR A 17 6.42 -73.86 -58.49
CA THR A 17 7.33 -73.38 -57.44
C THR A 17 7.88 -71.99 -57.77
N LEU A 18 8.33 -71.74 -59.00
CA LEU A 18 8.81 -70.41 -59.42
C LEU A 18 7.70 -69.34 -59.34
N LEU A 19 6.47 -69.68 -59.77
CA LEU A 19 5.32 -68.78 -59.66
C LEU A 19 4.98 -68.45 -58.20
N LEU A 20 5.00 -69.44 -57.31
CA LEU A 20 4.78 -69.25 -55.88
C LEU A 20 5.89 -68.40 -55.25
N SER A 21 7.16 -68.71 -55.50
CA SER A 21 8.29 -67.93 -54.99
C SER A 21 8.21 -66.46 -55.41
N ARG A 22 7.85 -66.18 -56.67
CA ARG A 22 7.66 -64.82 -57.16
C ARG A 22 6.51 -64.08 -56.45
N ARG A 23 5.40 -64.78 -56.16
CA ARG A 23 4.25 -64.20 -55.43
C ARG A 23 4.57 -63.94 -53.96
N VAL A 24 5.28 -64.85 -53.30
CA VAL A 24 5.70 -64.67 -51.90
C VAL A 24 6.71 -63.53 -51.80
N GLY A 25 7.68 -63.45 -52.71
CA GLY A 25 8.65 -62.35 -52.74
C GLY A 25 7.98 -60.99 -52.92
N SER A 26 6.99 -60.87 -53.83
CA SER A 26 6.28 -59.61 -54.04
C SER A 26 5.35 -59.22 -52.88
N LEU A 27 4.77 -60.21 -52.18
CA LEU A 27 4.02 -59.98 -50.95
C LEU A 27 4.94 -59.42 -49.85
N TYR A 28 6.07 -60.08 -49.62
CA TYR A 28 7.03 -59.67 -48.60
C TYR A 28 7.61 -58.27 -48.87
N GLU A 29 7.94 -57.98 -50.12
CA GLU A 29 8.43 -56.65 -50.51
C GLU A 29 7.36 -55.56 -50.31
N ARG A 30 6.08 -55.88 -50.55
CA ARG A 30 4.97 -54.95 -50.32
C ARG A 30 4.78 -54.69 -48.83
N GLU A 31 4.66 -55.73 -48.01
CA GLU A 31 4.50 -55.59 -46.55
C GLU A 31 5.67 -54.84 -45.92
N LEU A 32 6.91 -55.11 -46.35
CA LEU A 32 8.07 -54.38 -45.86
C LEU A 32 8.04 -52.90 -46.27
N LYS A 33 7.75 -52.59 -47.54
CA LYS A 33 7.70 -51.20 -48.00
C LYS A 33 6.58 -50.43 -47.33
N GLU A 34 5.39 -51.03 -47.24
CA GLU A 34 4.21 -50.39 -46.67
C GLU A 34 4.36 -50.20 -45.15
N GLY A 35 4.77 -51.24 -44.42
CA GLY A 35 5.01 -51.15 -42.98
C GLY A 35 6.21 -50.27 -42.60
N SER A 36 7.24 -50.15 -43.46
CA SER A 36 8.32 -49.18 -43.24
C SER A 36 7.85 -47.76 -43.53
N ARG A 37 7.05 -47.58 -44.58
CA ARG A 37 6.49 -46.28 -44.95
C ARG A 37 5.59 -45.72 -43.84
N THR A 38 4.69 -46.53 -43.26
CA THR A 38 3.82 -46.09 -42.16
C THR A 38 4.63 -45.66 -40.94
N LYS A 39 5.69 -46.40 -40.57
CA LYS A 39 6.56 -46.04 -39.45
C LYS A 39 7.34 -44.75 -39.71
N VAL A 40 7.80 -44.54 -40.94
CA VAL A 40 8.48 -43.30 -41.34
C VAL A 40 7.53 -42.12 -41.28
N GLU A 41 6.30 -42.28 -41.79
CA GLU A 41 5.26 -41.24 -41.73
C GLU A 41 4.89 -40.89 -40.27
N GLU A 42 4.71 -41.86 -39.38
CA GLU A 42 4.44 -41.63 -37.96
C GLU A 42 5.61 -40.92 -37.25
N LEU A 43 6.86 -41.30 -37.56
CA LEU A 43 8.03 -40.64 -37.01
C LEU A 43 8.15 -39.20 -37.53
N GLN A 44 7.83 -38.95 -38.80
CA GLN A 44 7.85 -37.62 -39.37
C GLN A 44 6.83 -36.71 -38.67
N GLU A 45 5.60 -37.18 -38.44
CA GLU A 45 4.57 -36.41 -37.72
C GLU A 45 5.03 -36.05 -36.30
N LYS A 46 5.70 -36.96 -35.58
CA LYS A 46 6.26 -36.67 -34.25
C LYS A 46 7.38 -35.64 -34.29
N VAL A 47 8.25 -35.71 -35.31
CA VAL A 47 9.32 -34.72 -35.51
C VAL A 47 8.74 -33.33 -35.77
N ASP A 48 7.72 -33.25 -36.63
CA ASP A 48 7.08 -31.98 -36.97
C ASP A 48 6.37 -31.39 -35.74
N LYS A 49 5.63 -32.20 -34.99
CA LYS A 49 5.00 -31.79 -33.72
C LYS A 49 6.03 -31.28 -32.70
N HIS A 50 7.15 -31.99 -32.52
CA HIS A 50 8.20 -31.54 -31.60
C HIS A 50 8.88 -30.26 -32.08
N ALA A 51 8.99 -30.03 -33.39
CA ALA A 51 9.52 -28.78 -33.93
C ALA A 51 8.58 -27.61 -33.60
N GLU A 52 7.27 -27.77 -33.77
CA GLU A 52 6.28 -26.75 -33.41
C GLU A 52 6.29 -26.43 -31.91
N GLU A 53 6.31 -27.46 -31.05
CA GLU A 53 6.40 -27.30 -29.60
C GLU A 53 7.70 -26.56 -29.21
N ASN A 54 8.85 -26.96 -29.76
CA ASN A 54 10.12 -26.31 -29.46
C ASN A 54 10.13 -24.82 -29.83
N GLU A 55 9.53 -24.45 -30.96
CA GLU A 55 9.40 -23.04 -31.35
C GLU A 55 8.46 -22.27 -30.42
N ALA A 56 7.36 -22.88 -29.96
CA ALA A 56 6.49 -22.27 -28.95
C ALA A 56 7.21 -22.04 -27.62
N TRP A 57 7.92 -23.06 -27.13
CA TRP A 57 8.72 -22.98 -25.89
C TRP A 57 9.82 -21.92 -25.97
N LYS A 58 10.44 -21.75 -27.14
CA LYS A 58 11.46 -20.74 -27.36
C LYS A 58 10.90 -19.32 -27.27
N LYS A 59 9.72 -19.08 -27.87
CA LYS A 59 9.02 -17.78 -27.77
C LYS A 59 8.63 -17.47 -26.32
N GLU A 60 8.04 -18.44 -25.63
CA GLU A 60 7.64 -18.25 -24.22
C GLU A 60 8.86 -17.93 -23.33
N LYS A 61 9.99 -18.60 -23.56
CA LYS A 61 11.24 -18.31 -22.85
C LYS A 61 11.74 -16.88 -23.11
N GLU A 62 11.64 -16.39 -24.34
CA GLU A 62 12.01 -15.00 -24.68
C GLU A 62 11.09 -13.99 -23.99
N GLU A 63 9.78 -14.24 -23.94
CA GLU A 63 8.81 -13.41 -23.21
C GLU A 63 9.09 -13.38 -21.71
N TRP A 64 9.35 -14.54 -21.10
CA TRP A 64 9.73 -14.66 -19.69
C TRP A 64 11.00 -13.88 -19.36
N GLU A 65 11.99 -13.90 -20.26
CA GLU A 65 13.22 -13.12 -20.10
C GLU A 65 12.98 -11.60 -20.15
N VAL A 66 12.06 -11.14 -21.01
CA VAL A 66 11.65 -9.73 -21.06
C VAL A 66 10.96 -9.31 -19.77
N GLU A 67 9.99 -10.10 -19.30
CA GLU A 67 9.24 -9.77 -18.07
C GLU A 67 10.15 -9.84 -16.83
N ARG A 68 11.10 -10.79 -16.78
CA ARG A 68 12.12 -10.85 -15.73
C ARG A 68 12.96 -9.58 -15.67
N LYS A 69 13.40 -9.05 -16.83
CA LYS A 69 14.16 -7.78 -16.89
C LYS A 69 13.30 -6.61 -16.44
N ARG A 70 12.05 -6.55 -16.89
CA ARG A 70 11.08 -5.52 -16.47
C ARG A 70 10.86 -5.54 -14.96
N LEU A 71 10.68 -6.73 -14.36
CA LEU A 71 10.55 -6.90 -12.91
C LEU A 71 11.82 -6.47 -12.16
N ALA A 72 13.01 -6.78 -12.69
CA ALA A 72 14.25 -6.30 -12.09
C ALA A 72 14.33 -4.76 -12.07
N THR A 73 13.94 -4.09 -13.16
CA THR A 73 13.86 -2.62 -13.20
C THR A 73 12.83 -2.07 -12.21
N TRP A 74 11.65 -2.69 -12.12
CA TRP A 74 10.63 -2.29 -11.16
C TRP A 74 11.11 -2.43 -9.71
N ARG A 75 11.80 -3.53 -9.37
CA ARG A 75 12.37 -3.73 -8.04
C ARG A 75 13.30 -2.58 -7.63
N VAL A 76 14.20 -2.15 -8.52
CA VAL A 76 15.11 -1.03 -8.24
C VAL A 76 14.35 0.27 -7.97
N ARG A 77 13.33 0.59 -8.79
CA ARG A 77 12.51 1.78 -8.57
C ARG A 77 11.74 1.75 -7.25
N CYS A 78 11.22 0.59 -6.87
CA CYS A 78 10.55 0.42 -5.58
C CYS A 78 11.52 0.70 -4.42
N LEU A 79 12.73 0.14 -4.47
CA LEU A 79 13.74 0.37 -3.43
C LEU A 79 14.17 1.84 -3.34
N ASP A 80 14.43 2.51 -4.47
CA ASP A 80 14.74 3.95 -4.50
C ASP A 80 13.62 4.79 -3.88
N SER A 81 12.36 4.47 -4.22
CA SER A 81 11.20 5.15 -3.65
C SER A 81 11.06 4.91 -2.14
N GLU A 82 11.38 3.70 -1.67
CA GLU A 82 11.34 3.32 -0.26
C GLU A 82 12.38 4.11 0.53
N GLU A 83 13.62 4.20 0.05
CA GLU A 83 14.69 4.99 0.67
C GLU A 83 14.33 6.48 0.71
N LYS A 84 13.78 7.02 -0.38
CA LYS A 84 13.31 8.41 -0.45
C LYS A 84 12.20 8.70 0.55
N LEU A 85 11.25 7.78 0.73
CA LEU A 85 10.18 7.93 1.70
C LEU A 85 10.70 7.83 3.13
N LYS A 86 11.61 6.90 3.42
CA LYS A 86 12.27 6.81 4.74
C LYS A 86 12.98 8.12 5.11
N GLY A 87 13.69 8.73 4.16
CA GLY A 87 14.31 10.05 4.39
C GLY A 87 13.30 11.15 4.69
N ARG A 88 12.16 11.19 3.97
CA ARG A 88 11.08 12.16 4.23
C ARG A 88 10.43 11.96 5.59
N ILE A 89 10.24 10.71 6.01
CA ILE A 89 9.70 10.38 7.33
C ILE A 89 10.64 10.88 8.43
N ALA A 90 11.94 10.58 8.33
CA ALA A 90 12.92 11.03 9.33
C ALA A 90 12.99 12.55 9.46
N ASN A 91 12.90 13.28 8.33
CA ASN A 91 12.84 14.75 8.36
C ASN A 91 11.57 15.26 9.06
N LEU A 92 10.40 14.71 8.72
CA LEU A 92 9.13 15.10 9.35
C LEU A 92 9.10 14.78 10.85
N GLU A 93 9.69 13.65 11.28
CA GLU A 93 9.84 13.32 12.69
C GLU A 93 10.72 14.33 13.42
N ALA A 94 11.82 14.79 12.80
CA ALA A 94 12.68 15.82 13.37
C ALA A 94 11.94 17.17 13.50
N ASP A 95 11.25 17.61 12.44
CA ASP A 95 10.44 18.84 12.46
C ASP A 95 9.34 18.79 13.51
N TYR A 96 8.66 17.64 13.65
CA TYR A 96 7.63 17.44 14.68
C TYR A 96 8.20 17.57 16.09
N ASN A 97 9.36 16.95 16.36
CA ASN A 97 10.00 17.02 17.66
C ASN A 97 10.45 18.44 18.01
N ASP A 98 11.01 19.19 17.05
CA ASP A 98 11.40 20.60 17.24
C ASP A 98 10.18 21.49 17.55
N ILE A 99 9.08 21.32 16.82
CA ILE A 99 7.82 22.07 17.09
C ILE A 99 7.27 21.71 18.47
N LYS A 100 7.29 20.44 18.83
CA LYS A 100 6.82 19.98 20.15
C LYS A 100 7.64 20.59 21.29
N GLU A 101 8.96 20.60 21.16
CA GLU A 101 9.84 21.23 22.16
C GLU A 101 9.55 22.72 22.32
N LYS A 102 9.37 23.44 21.19
CA LYS A 102 8.98 24.86 21.21
C LYS A 102 7.62 25.08 21.88
N HIS A 103 6.64 24.22 21.60
CA HIS A 103 5.33 24.29 22.23
C HIS A 103 5.41 24.08 23.74
N ASP A 104 6.17 23.08 24.20
CA ASP A 104 6.37 22.82 25.62
C ASP A 104 7.10 23.98 26.33
N GLY A 105 8.08 24.60 25.66
CA GLY A 105 8.73 25.82 26.14
C GLY A 105 7.78 27.00 26.29
N LEU A 106 7.00 27.32 25.25
CA LEU A 106 6.01 28.41 25.28
C LEU A 106 4.92 28.18 26.33
N LYS A 107 4.52 26.92 26.54
CA LYS A 107 3.57 26.56 27.59
C LYS A 107 4.12 26.87 28.99
N GLY A 108 5.41 26.63 29.21
CA GLY A 108 6.10 26.99 30.46
C GLY A 108 6.14 28.51 30.67
N GLU A 109 6.58 29.25 29.65
CA GLU A 109 6.62 30.73 29.69
C GLU A 109 5.24 31.34 29.96
N LEU A 110 4.18 30.76 29.40
CA LEU A 110 2.81 31.20 29.64
C LEU A 110 2.38 31.01 31.10
N GLU A 111 2.74 29.90 31.73
CA GLU A 111 2.43 29.64 33.15
C GLU A 111 3.23 30.56 34.09
N ASP A 112 4.51 30.80 33.77
CA ASP A 112 5.35 31.75 34.50
C ASP A 112 4.79 33.17 34.40
N LEU A 113 4.39 33.59 33.19
CA LEU A 113 3.78 34.89 32.96
C LEU A 113 2.46 35.05 33.73
N LYS A 114 1.60 34.03 33.69
CA LYS A 114 0.35 34.00 34.46
C LYS A 114 0.62 34.15 35.96
N SER A 115 1.64 33.45 36.48
CA SER A 115 2.05 33.54 37.89
C SER A 115 2.53 34.95 38.25
N CYS A 116 3.35 35.58 37.40
CA CYS A 116 3.79 36.96 37.57
C CYS A 116 2.62 37.95 37.61
N ILE A 117 1.68 37.86 36.66
CA ILE A 117 0.52 38.75 36.59
C ILE A 117 -0.34 38.63 37.86
N ILE A 118 -0.61 37.40 38.30
CA ILE A 118 -1.39 37.16 39.53
C ILE A 118 -0.66 37.77 40.74
N GLN A 119 0.64 37.57 40.85
CA GLN A 119 1.44 38.09 41.96
C GLN A 119 1.49 39.62 41.98
N GLU A 120 1.64 40.26 40.81
CA GLU A 120 1.60 41.72 40.72
C GLU A 120 0.23 42.29 41.14
N HIS A 121 -0.87 41.65 40.72
CA HIS A 121 -2.21 42.04 41.14
C HIS A 121 -2.41 41.88 42.66
N ILE A 122 -1.99 40.75 43.24
CA ILE A 122 -2.04 40.53 44.70
C ILE A 122 -1.23 41.63 45.42
N ASN A 123 -0.02 41.91 44.96
CA ASN A 123 0.82 42.96 45.56
C ASN A 123 0.20 44.35 45.44
N GLY A 124 -0.37 44.68 44.28
CA GLY A 124 -1.05 45.95 44.02
C GLY A 124 -2.28 46.13 44.91
N PHE A 125 -3.11 45.09 45.02
CA PHE A 125 -4.27 45.05 45.88
C PHE A 125 -3.88 45.24 47.35
N GLN A 126 -2.94 44.43 47.86
CA GLN A 126 -2.46 44.55 49.24
C GLN A 126 -1.85 45.93 49.53
N LYS A 127 -1.20 46.56 48.55
CA LYS A 127 -0.73 47.94 48.67
C LYS A 127 -1.88 48.92 48.83
N GLY A 128 -2.95 48.79 48.04
CA GLY A 128 -4.16 49.60 48.16
C GLY A 128 -4.84 49.44 49.53
N VAL A 129 -4.98 48.21 50.03
CA VAL A 129 -5.53 47.92 51.36
C VAL A 129 -4.72 48.63 52.45
N ARG A 130 -3.38 48.59 52.40
CA ARG A 130 -2.53 49.33 53.37
C ARG A 130 -2.66 50.85 53.27
N GLN A 131 -3.06 51.39 52.13
CA GLN A 131 -3.27 52.83 51.95
C GLN A 131 -4.64 53.30 52.46
N ALA A 132 -5.64 52.42 52.55
CA ALA A 132 -7.01 52.81 52.93
C ALA A 132 -7.12 53.49 54.33
N PRO A 133 -6.46 53.01 55.40
CA PRO A 133 -6.52 53.65 56.73
C PRO A 133 -5.96 55.08 56.75
N PHE A 134 -5.05 55.40 55.82
CA PHE A 134 -4.52 56.75 55.70
C PHE A 134 -5.57 57.74 55.16
N PHE A 135 -6.46 57.29 54.28
CA PHE A 135 -7.50 58.14 53.69
C PHE A 135 -8.81 58.15 54.49
N TYR A 136 -9.06 57.11 55.31
CA TYR A 136 -10.30 56.94 56.05
C TYR A 136 -10.02 56.66 57.53
N GLU A 137 -10.27 57.67 58.37
CA GLU A 137 -9.84 57.75 59.79
C GLU A 137 -10.43 56.65 60.71
N ASN A 138 -11.45 55.91 60.24
CA ASN A 138 -12.17 54.88 61.01
C ASN A 138 -12.06 53.47 60.40
N ILE A 139 -11.21 53.25 59.41
CA ILE A 139 -11.12 51.98 58.68
C ILE A 139 -9.78 51.31 59.00
N ASP A 140 -9.83 50.10 59.57
CA ASP A 140 -8.63 49.28 59.81
C ASP A 140 -8.22 48.51 58.53
N GLY A 141 -6.92 48.28 58.35
CA GLY A 141 -6.41 47.49 57.22
C GLY A 141 -6.81 46.02 57.27
N ASN A 142 -7.27 45.53 58.44
CA ASN A 142 -7.85 44.21 58.65
C ASN A 142 -9.38 44.27 58.90
N ASP A 143 -10.04 45.38 58.54
CA ASP A 143 -11.49 45.49 58.71
C ASP A 143 -12.20 44.39 57.89
N VAL A 144 -13.15 43.71 58.53
CA VAL A 144 -13.96 42.63 57.93
C VAL A 144 -14.80 43.15 56.75
N SER A 145 -14.95 44.47 56.62
CA SER A 145 -15.55 45.08 55.43
C SER A 145 -14.77 44.81 54.12
N PHE A 146 -13.48 44.47 54.19
CA PHE A 146 -12.66 44.11 53.03
C PHE A 146 -12.48 42.59 52.92
N ASP A 147 -13.57 41.90 52.58
CA ASP A 147 -13.53 40.47 52.28
C ASP A 147 -13.53 40.27 50.75
N VAL A 148 -12.41 39.80 50.21
CA VAL A 148 -12.26 39.55 48.76
C VAL A 148 -13.15 38.41 48.26
N ASN A 149 -13.69 37.59 49.15
CA ASN A 149 -14.64 36.54 48.78
C ASN A 149 -16.08 37.05 48.80
N LYS A 150 -16.31 38.36 48.97
CA LYS A 150 -17.63 38.97 48.94
C LYS A 150 -17.71 40.05 47.87
N ASP A 151 -18.82 40.08 47.14
CA ASP A 151 -19.14 41.10 46.14
C ASP A 151 -20.30 41.99 46.62
N VAL A 152 -20.44 43.18 46.03
CA VAL A 152 -21.53 44.12 46.33
C VAL A 152 -22.56 44.06 45.22
N VAL A 153 -23.69 43.40 45.48
CA VAL A 153 -24.84 43.33 44.57
C VAL A 153 -25.99 44.13 45.18
N ASP A 154 -26.51 45.10 44.42
CA ASP A 154 -27.60 45.99 44.86
C ASP A 154 -27.37 46.65 46.24
N GLY A 155 -26.09 46.90 46.59
CA GLY A 155 -25.70 47.53 47.85
C GLY A 155 -25.58 46.58 49.04
N VAL A 156 -25.68 45.26 48.84
CA VAL A 156 -25.51 44.22 49.87
C VAL A 156 -24.24 43.42 49.60
N LEU A 157 -23.47 43.10 50.65
CA LEU A 157 -22.32 42.19 50.57
C LEU A 157 -22.81 40.74 50.53
N ILE A 158 -22.47 40.03 49.46
CA ILE A 158 -22.86 38.63 49.21
C ILE A 158 -21.58 37.83 48.95
N ASP A 159 -21.48 36.60 49.46
CA ASP A 159 -20.35 35.73 49.16
C ASP A 159 -20.26 35.43 47.65
N GLU A 160 -19.06 35.50 47.08
CA GLU A 160 -18.81 35.33 45.64
C GLU A 160 -19.24 33.94 45.14
N ALA A 161 -19.14 32.92 46.00
CA ALA A 161 -19.68 31.58 45.74
C ALA A 161 -21.21 31.55 45.67
N GLU A 162 -21.90 32.48 46.34
CA GLU A 162 -23.37 32.61 46.32
C GLU A 162 -23.86 33.59 45.24
N SER A 163 -23.00 34.49 44.76
CA SER A 163 -23.31 35.46 43.70
C SER A 163 -23.14 34.92 42.29
N SER A 164 -22.36 33.84 42.12
CA SER A 164 -22.25 33.14 40.84
C SER A 164 -23.55 32.40 40.54
N PRO A 165 -24.27 32.70 39.44
CA PRO A 165 -25.37 31.86 39.03
C PRO A 165 -24.78 30.50 38.68
N GLU A 166 -25.14 29.49 39.46
CA GLU A 166 -24.83 28.08 39.21
C GLU A 166 -25.56 27.68 37.92
N GLY A 167 -24.94 28.01 36.79
CA GLY A 167 -25.41 27.76 35.45
C GLY A 167 -24.89 26.41 34.98
N ASP A 168 -25.76 25.42 35.07
CA ASP A 168 -25.75 24.16 34.36
C ASP A 168 -25.73 24.38 32.83
N GLY A 169 -24.59 24.80 32.30
CA GLY A 169 -24.30 24.79 30.88
C GLY A 169 -23.82 23.41 30.42
N GLU A 170 -24.57 22.35 30.70
CA GLU A 170 -24.45 21.11 29.94
C GLU A 170 -24.84 21.45 28.49
N LYS A 171 -23.85 21.65 27.62
CA LYS A 171 -24.05 21.60 26.17
C LYS A 171 -23.24 20.43 25.64
N GLU A 172 -23.91 19.29 25.67
CA GLU A 172 -23.98 18.31 24.60
C GLU A 172 -23.06 18.59 23.40
N ALA A 173 -22.21 17.60 23.15
CA ALA A 173 -21.60 17.39 21.85
C ALA A 173 -22.68 17.35 20.77
N LEU A 174 -22.55 18.22 19.77
CA LEU A 174 -23.10 17.96 18.45
C LEU A 174 -21.93 17.88 17.49
N ASP A 175 -21.60 16.64 17.15
CA ASP A 175 -20.85 16.30 15.95
C ASP A 175 -21.53 16.94 14.74
N ALA A 176 -20.80 17.81 14.05
CA ALA A 176 -21.07 18.12 12.66
C ALA A 176 -19.87 17.61 11.85
N ASP A 177 -19.92 16.31 11.56
CA ASP A 177 -19.33 15.76 10.35
C ASP A 177 -19.96 16.49 9.15
N ALA A 178 -19.14 17.24 8.44
CA ALA A 178 -19.43 17.67 7.08
C ALA A 178 -18.16 17.49 6.25
N GLY A 179 -17.78 16.22 6.05
CA GLY A 179 -17.07 15.84 4.86
C GLY A 179 -17.90 16.20 3.62
N SER A 180 -17.49 17.24 2.89
CA SER A 180 -17.76 17.32 1.45
C SER A 180 -16.44 17.55 0.73
N ASN A 181 -15.93 16.45 0.20
CA ASN A 181 -14.94 16.40 -0.85
C ASN A 181 -15.44 17.20 -2.06
N GLU A 182 -14.82 18.34 -2.37
CA GLU A 182 -14.96 18.97 -3.68
C GLU A 182 -13.61 18.88 -4.41
N VAL A 183 -13.57 17.88 -5.29
CA VAL A 183 -12.59 17.71 -6.34
C VAL A 183 -12.74 18.88 -7.31
N VAL A 184 -11.75 19.78 -7.35
CA VAL A 184 -11.52 20.62 -8.52
C VAL A 184 -10.41 19.96 -9.34
N THR A 185 -10.85 19.10 -10.26
CA THR A 185 -10.09 18.80 -11.47
C THR A 185 -10.33 19.93 -12.46
N GLU A 186 -9.29 20.70 -12.79
CA GLU A 186 -9.13 21.23 -14.14
C GLU A 186 -7.65 21.10 -14.52
N GLY A 187 -7.40 20.18 -15.44
CA GLY A 187 -6.16 20.08 -16.17
C GLY A 187 -6.26 20.83 -17.48
N SER A 188 -5.14 21.42 -17.90
CA SER A 188 -4.63 21.49 -19.28
C SER A 188 -3.42 22.43 -19.26
N GLU A 189 -2.20 21.92 -19.37
CA GLU A 189 -1.47 21.79 -20.65
C GLU A 189 -1.37 23.09 -21.46
N GLN A 190 -0.16 23.67 -21.51
CA GLN A 190 0.62 24.01 -22.72
C GLN A 190 1.92 24.72 -22.28
N LYS A 191 3.12 24.13 -22.45
CA LYS A 191 4.01 23.99 -23.63
C LYS A 191 4.79 25.28 -24.01
N GLU A 192 6.02 25.05 -24.51
CA GLU A 192 7.05 25.95 -25.08
C GLU A 192 8.15 26.39 -24.09
N ALA A 193 9.44 26.24 -24.37
CA ALA A 193 10.19 25.78 -25.56
C ALA A 193 11.52 25.14 -25.13
#